data_AF-A0A086AAC4-F1
#
_entry.id   AF-A0A086AAC4-F1
#
_cell.length_a   1.000
_cell.length_b   1.000
_cell.length_c   1.000
_cell.angle_alpha   90.00
_cell.angle_beta   90.00
_cell.angle_gamma   90.00
#
_symmetry.space_group_name_H-M   'P 1'
#
loop_
_entity.id
_entity.type
_entity.pdbx_description
1 polymer ?
#
loop_
_entity_poly.entity_id
_entity_poly.type
_entity_poly.pdbx_seq_one_letter_code
_entity_poly.pdbx_strand_id
1 'polypeptide(L)'
;MKTLKLITFGIFLFISSTMHSQVSVNVNIGSPPQWGPVGYAETEYYYLPDVEAYYDVRATQFIYFGGGRWIRSTRLPRQYRNYDLYGGYKVVLNDYHGRTPYTYFDRHRVQYCKGYRGKPQRTYGYYKKDRNDYYKKDKHNRYDRHDRDDDHDDDDDHDRGRGHGHGRH
;
A
#
# COMPACT_ATOMS: atom_id res chain seq x y z
N MET A 1 -6.02 -66.25 -55.28
CA MET A 1 -5.28 -66.93 -54.19
C MET A 1 -3.82 -66.49 -54.30
N LYS A 2 -3.15 -65.76 -53.40
CA LYS A 2 -3.24 -65.66 -51.94
C LYS A 2 -2.73 -64.26 -51.53
N THR A 3 -3.63 -63.29 -51.36
CA THR A 3 -3.32 -61.94 -50.84
C THR A 3 -3.56 -61.95 -49.33
N LEU A 4 -2.61 -62.45 -48.54
CA LEU A 4 -2.75 -62.48 -47.08
C LEU A 4 -1.40 -62.73 -46.40
N LYS A 5 -0.51 -61.72 -46.41
CA LYS A 5 0.58 -61.61 -45.42
C LYS A 5 0.93 -60.14 -45.23
N LEU A 6 0.45 -59.57 -44.12
CA LEU A 6 1.05 -58.52 -43.28
C LEU A 6 -0.03 -57.62 -42.66
N ILE A 7 -0.85 -58.25 -41.80
CA ILE A 7 -1.44 -57.57 -40.66
C ILE A 7 -0.31 -57.39 -39.66
N THR A 8 0.23 -56.19 -39.51
CA THR A 8 0.79 -55.59 -38.27
C THR A 8 1.73 -54.45 -38.62
N PHE A 9 1.21 -53.22 -38.62
CA PHE A 9 1.86 -52.17 -37.84
C PHE A 9 0.82 -51.08 -37.56
N GLY A 10 0.57 -50.88 -36.27
CA GLY A 10 -0.52 -50.10 -35.75
C GLY A 10 -0.55 -48.68 -36.31
N ILE A 11 -1.76 -48.20 -36.53
CA ILE A 11 -2.12 -46.80 -36.64
C ILE A 11 -1.52 -46.11 -35.42
N PHE A 12 -0.36 -45.46 -35.60
CA PHE A 12 0.24 -44.65 -34.55
C PHE A 12 -0.56 -43.36 -34.46
N LEU A 13 -1.53 -43.41 -33.54
CA LEU A 13 -2.37 -42.35 -33.05
C LEU A 13 -1.53 -41.13 -32.68
N PHE A 14 -1.46 -40.13 -33.56
CA PHE A 14 -0.93 -38.81 -33.23
C PHE A 14 -2.10 -37.90 -32.80
N ILE A 15 -2.66 -38.17 -31.62
CA ILE A 15 -3.49 -37.19 -30.93
C ILE A 15 -2.56 -36.37 -30.05
N SER A 16 -2.04 -35.28 -30.59
CA SER A 16 -1.43 -34.23 -29.78
C SER A 16 -2.56 -33.48 -29.07
N SER A 17 -2.92 -33.94 -27.88
CA SER A 17 -3.73 -33.14 -26.96
C SER A 17 -2.86 -31.98 -26.48
N THR A 18 -3.16 -30.78 -26.96
CA THR A 18 -2.64 -29.55 -26.36
C THR A 18 -3.21 -29.45 -24.96
N MET A 19 -2.44 -29.88 -23.97
CA MET A 19 -2.77 -29.68 -22.56
C MET A 19 -2.72 -28.18 -22.28
N HIS A 20 -3.87 -27.51 -22.40
CA HIS A 20 -4.04 -26.17 -21.86
C HIS A 20 -4.23 -26.29 -20.35
N SER A 21 -3.12 -26.49 -19.64
CA SER A 21 -3.10 -26.47 -18.19
C SER A 21 -3.29 -25.02 -17.72
N GLN A 22 -4.53 -24.62 -17.52
CA GLN A 22 -4.82 -23.47 -16.67
C GLN A 22 -4.62 -23.91 -15.23
N VAL A 23 -3.42 -23.69 -14.70
CA VAL A 23 -3.17 -23.88 -13.27
C VAL A 23 -3.84 -22.72 -12.56
N SER A 24 -5.08 -22.91 -12.12
CA SER A 24 -5.70 -22.03 -11.13
C SER A 24 -5.10 -22.35 -9.76
N VAL A 25 -3.95 -21.77 -9.45
CA VAL A 25 -3.42 -21.79 -8.09
C VAL A 25 -4.28 -20.85 -7.25
N ASN A 26 -5.23 -21.43 -6.49
CA ASN A 26 -5.93 -20.70 -5.45
C ASN A 26 -4.95 -20.48 -4.29
N VAL A 27 -4.12 -19.45 -4.41
CA VAL A 27 -3.22 -19.05 -3.33
C VAL A 27 -4.05 -18.24 -2.34
N ASN A 28 -4.26 -18.78 -1.14
CA ASN A 28 -4.80 -18.02 -0.02
C ASN A 28 -3.71 -17.05 0.45
N ILE A 29 -3.63 -15.93 -0.24
CA ILE A 29 -2.77 -14.80 0.09
C ILE A 29 -3.55 -14.03 1.15
N GLY A 30 -3.00 -13.97 2.37
CA GLY A 30 -3.66 -13.27 3.48
C GLY A 30 -4.08 -11.85 3.07
N SER A 31 -5.09 -11.29 3.72
CA SER A 31 -5.55 -9.95 3.38
C SER A 31 -4.43 -8.93 3.57
N PRO A 32 -4.11 -8.10 2.56
CA PRO A 32 -3.11 -7.06 2.69
C PRO A 32 -3.42 -6.13 3.88
N PRO A 33 -2.40 -5.70 4.64
CA PRO A 33 -2.59 -4.75 5.73
C PRO A 33 -3.16 -3.44 5.18
N GLN A 34 -3.91 -2.69 6.00
CA GLN A 34 -4.50 -1.42 5.55
C GLN A 34 -3.46 -0.38 5.14
N TRP A 35 -2.26 -0.46 5.68
CA TRP A 35 -1.13 0.39 5.30
C TRP A 35 -0.40 -0.10 4.04
N GLY A 36 -0.74 -1.28 3.51
CA GLY A 36 -0.13 -1.86 2.31
C GLY A 36 -0.51 -1.10 1.04
N PRO A 37 0.35 -1.07 0.00
CA PRO A 37 0.05 -0.42 -1.27
C PRO A 37 -1.14 -1.07 -2.00
N VAL A 38 -2.02 -0.25 -2.58
CA VAL A 38 -3.16 -0.71 -3.39
C VAL A 38 -2.65 -1.23 -4.76
N GLY A 39 -3.34 -2.24 -5.31
CA GLY A 39 -3.03 -2.81 -6.63
C GLY A 39 -2.10 -4.02 -6.58
N TYR A 40 -1.76 -4.49 -5.37
CA TYR A 40 -0.81 -5.57 -5.12
C TYR A 40 -1.42 -6.62 -4.19
N ALA A 41 -2.57 -7.16 -4.61
CA ALA A 41 -3.34 -8.11 -3.80
C ALA A 41 -2.64 -9.47 -3.65
N GLU A 42 -1.77 -9.82 -4.60
CA GLU A 42 -1.08 -11.12 -4.64
C GLU A 42 0.30 -11.11 -3.98
N THR A 43 0.71 -9.98 -3.40
CA THR A 43 2.05 -9.85 -2.85
C THR A 43 2.21 -10.60 -1.54
N GLU A 44 3.25 -11.44 -1.46
CA GLU A 44 3.58 -12.18 -0.24
C GLU A 44 4.42 -11.35 0.74
N TYR A 45 5.29 -10.48 0.23
CA TYR A 45 6.22 -9.70 1.03
C TYR A 45 6.32 -8.23 0.62
N TYR A 46 6.38 -7.37 1.62
CA TYR A 46 6.84 -5.99 1.46
C TYR A 46 8.24 -5.85 2.06
N TYR A 47 9.15 -5.16 1.36
CA TYR A 47 10.37 -4.64 1.95
C TYR A 47 10.17 -3.18 2.36
N LEU A 48 10.61 -2.83 3.57
CA LEU A 48 10.48 -1.51 4.19
C LEU A 48 11.89 -0.91 4.34
N PRO A 49 12.33 -0.05 3.40
CA PRO A 49 13.71 0.43 3.35
C PRO A 49 14.17 1.15 4.62
N ASP A 50 13.34 2.05 5.15
CA ASP A 50 13.71 2.94 6.27
C ASP A 50 14.03 2.17 7.56
N VAL A 51 13.42 1.00 7.72
CA VAL A 51 13.58 0.13 8.90
C VAL A 51 14.33 -1.16 8.56
N GLU A 52 14.79 -1.31 7.32
CA GLU A 52 15.50 -2.49 6.80
C GLU A 52 14.81 -3.82 7.19
N ALA A 53 13.48 -3.83 7.09
CA ALA A 53 12.65 -4.95 7.49
C ALA A 53 11.78 -5.44 6.33
N TYR A 54 11.32 -6.67 6.43
CA TYR A 54 10.26 -7.20 5.59
C TYR A 54 8.96 -7.31 6.38
N TYR A 55 7.85 -7.35 5.67
CA TYR A 55 6.56 -7.74 6.21
C TYR A 55 6.01 -8.89 5.39
N ASP A 56 5.73 -10.00 6.06
CA ASP A 56 5.09 -11.20 5.54
C ASP A 56 3.57 -11.02 5.62
N VAL A 57 2.93 -10.86 4.46
CA VAL A 57 1.49 -10.59 4.36
C VAL A 57 0.67 -11.77 4.86
N ARG A 58 1.13 -12.99 4.61
CA ARG A 58 0.43 -14.23 4.99
C ARG A 58 0.53 -14.49 6.47
N ALA A 59 1.71 -14.32 7.05
CA ALA A 59 1.94 -14.53 8.48
C ALA A 59 1.56 -13.31 9.35
N THR A 60 1.29 -12.15 8.75
CA THR A 60 1.06 -10.87 9.44
C THR A 60 2.20 -10.49 10.39
N GLN A 61 3.43 -10.73 9.96
CA GLN A 61 4.64 -10.57 10.78
C GLN A 61 5.70 -9.76 10.07
N PHE A 62 6.41 -8.95 10.85
CA PHE A 62 7.67 -8.35 10.44
C PHE A 62 8.81 -9.36 10.50
N ILE A 63 9.74 -9.24 9.56
CA ILE A 63 11.01 -9.97 9.54
C ILE A 63 12.13 -8.94 9.53
N TYR A 64 12.95 -8.90 10.57
CA TYR A 64 14.05 -7.93 10.67
C TYR A 64 15.30 -8.58 11.24
N PHE A 65 16.45 -7.98 10.96
CA PHE A 65 17.72 -8.44 11.53
C PHE A 65 17.91 -7.84 12.93
N GLY A 66 18.20 -8.69 13.92
CA GLY A 66 18.44 -8.27 15.30
C GLY A 66 19.06 -9.37 16.13
N GLY A 67 19.98 -9.02 17.05
CA GLY A 67 20.68 -10.02 17.88
C GLY A 67 21.45 -11.06 17.07
N GLY A 68 22.04 -10.65 15.94
CA GLY A 68 22.83 -11.53 15.06
C GLY A 68 22.02 -12.50 14.19
N ARG A 69 20.67 -12.41 14.17
CA ARG A 69 19.81 -13.30 13.39
C ARG A 69 18.60 -12.59 12.81
N TRP A 70 17.95 -13.23 11.85
CA TRP A 70 16.64 -12.82 11.36
C TRP A 70 15.56 -13.21 12.35
N ILE A 71 14.74 -12.26 12.75
CA ILE A 71 13.67 -12.41 13.75
C ILE A 71 12.33 -12.19 13.06
N ARG A 72 11.37 -13.07 13.33
CA ARG A 72 9.95 -12.90 13.00
C ARG A 72 9.18 -12.39 14.22
N SER A 73 8.39 -11.35 14.05
CA SER A 73 7.64 -10.71 15.15
C SER A 73 6.44 -9.94 14.62
N THR A 74 5.35 -9.88 15.40
CA THR A 74 4.16 -9.07 15.07
C THR A 74 4.41 -7.56 15.15
N ARG A 75 5.55 -7.16 15.73
CA ARG A 75 5.95 -5.76 15.89
C ARG A 75 7.39 -5.55 15.42
N LEU A 76 7.65 -4.36 14.89
CA LEU A 76 8.99 -3.86 14.62
C LEU A 76 9.84 -3.79 15.91
N PRO A 77 11.18 -3.78 15.79
CA PRO A 77 12.06 -3.64 16.96
C PRO A 77 11.84 -2.28 17.64
N ARG A 78 12.21 -2.19 18.93
CA ARG A 78 11.94 -1.01 19.79
C ARG A 78 12.35 0.32 19.16
N GLN A 79 13.49 0.36 18.47
CA GLN A 79 13.99 1.56 17.78
C GLN A 79 13.07 2.08 16.67
N TYR A 80 12.19 1.23 16.12
CA TYR A 80 11.25 1.56 15.04
C TYR A 80 9.78 1.40 15.46
N ARG A 81 9.48 1.39 16.78
CA ARG A 81 8.09 1.18 17.24
C ARG A 81 7.12 2.25 16.73
N ASN A 82 7.62 3.47 16.50
CA ASN A 82 6.85 4.63 16.07
C ASN A 82 6.95 4.86 14.55
N TYR A 83 7.45 3.88 13.80
CA TYR A 83 7.53 4.00 12.35
C TYR A 83 6.14 4.13 11.74
N ASP A 84 5.95 5.16 10.91
CA ASP A 84 4.70 5.37 10.21
C ASP A 84 4.55 4.39 9.05
N LEU A 85 3.83 3.30 9.31
CA LEU A 85 3.51 2.31 8.30
C LEU A 85 2.58 2.86 7.21
N TYR A 86 1.82 3.93 7.42
CA TYR A 86 0.93 4.46 6.37
C TYR A 86 1.66 5.38 5.39
N GLY A 87 2.61 6.20 5.87
CA GLY A 87 3.38 7.13 5.04
C GLY A 87 4.72 6.60 4.54
N GLY A 88 5.30 5.59 5.20
CA GLY A 88 6.57 5.00 4.78
C GLY A 88 6.52 4.38 3.38
N TYR A 89 7.61 4.38 2.63
CA TYR A 89 7.64 3.71 1.33
C TYR A 89 7.73 2.18 1.51
N LYS A 90 7.01 1.42 0.67
CA LYS A 90 7.06 -0.05 0.66
C LYS A 90 7.49 -0.53 -0.72
N VAL A 91 8.49 -1.39 -0.77
CA VAL A 91 8.82 -2.12 -1.98
C VAL A 91 7.98 -3.39 -2.00
N VAL A 92 7.22 -3.57 -3.07
CA VAL A 92 6.42 -4.78 -3.31
C VAL A 92 7.33 -5.82 -3.95
N LEU A 93 7.51 -6.97 -3.31
CA LEU A 93 8.33 -8.07 -3.83
C LEU A 93 7.42 -9.07 -4.56
N ASN A 94 7.24 -8.87 -5.87
CA ASN A 94 6.35 -9.72 -6.69
C ASN A 94 7.07 -10.95 -7.25
N ASP A 95 8.38 -10.88 -7.34
CA ASP A 95 9.29 -11.82 -7.99
C ASP A 95 9.97 -12.77 -6.99
N TYR A 96 9.57 -12.72 -5.71
CA TYR A 96 10.06 -13.63 -4.67
C TYR A 96 8.93 -14.50 -4.10
N HIS A 97 9.12 -15.82 -4.19
CA HIS A 97 8.26 -16.82 -3.58
C HIS A 97 9.11 -17.74 -2.71
N GLY A 98 8.88 -17.74 -1.39
CA GLY A 98 9.70 -18.52 -0.46
C GLY A 98 9.52 -18.09 0.99
N ARG A 99 10.30 -18.68 1.90
CA ARG A 99 10.21 -18.45 3.35
C ARG A 99 11.29 -17.50 3.91
N THR A 100 12.23 -17.10 3.07
CA THR A 100 13.45 -16.37 3.47
C THR A 100 13.67 -15.16 2.55
N PRO A 101 12.76 -14.16 2.56
CA PRO A 101 12.86 -12.99 1.68
C PRO A 101 14.18 -12.22 1.87
N TYR A 102 14.78 -12.37 3.05
CA TYR A 102 16.07 -11.80 3.42
C TYR A 102 17.29 -12.43 2.74
N THR A 103 17.15 -13.53 1.99
CA THR A 103 18.26 -14.08 1.18
C THR A 103 18.82 -13.04 0.20
N TYR A 104 17.99 -12.07 -0.23
CA TYR A 104 18.39 -10.99 -1.12
C TYR A 104 18.59 -9.65 -0.40
N PHE A 105 18.76 -9.66 0.93
CA PHE A 105 18.81 -8.45 1.72
C PHE A 105 19.88 -7.46 1.28
N ASP A 106 21.10 -7.91 1.00
CA ASP A 106 22.17 -7.01 0.55
C ASP A 106 21.80 -6.28 -0.75
N ARG A 107 21.14 -6.98 -1.68
CA ARG A 107 20.64 -6.39 -2.92
C ARG A 107 19.53 -5.37 -2.63
N HIS A 108 18.51 -5.76 -1.86
CA HIS A 108 17.39 -4.86 -1.54
C HIS A 108 17.83 -3.61 -0.79
N ARG A 109 18.78 -3.74 0.14
CA ARG A 109 19.33 -2.60 0.90
C ARG A 109 20.07 -1.61 0.01
N VAL A 110 20.83 -2.10 -0.96
CA VAL A 110 21.57 -1.24 -1.91
C VAL A 110 20.62 -0.60 -2.92
N GLN A 111 19.69 -1.37 -3.47
CA GLN A 111 18.74 -0.90 -4.48
C GLN A 111 17.71 0.08 -3.89
N TYR A 112 17.30 -0.16 -2.64
CA TYR A 112 16.32 0.64 -1.91
C TYR A 112 16.93 1.05 -0.57
N CYS A 113 17.76 2.08 -0.62
CA CYS A 113 18.40 2.65 0.56
C CYS A 113 17.38 3.30 1.52
N LYS A 114 17.80 3.58 2.75
CA LYS A 114 16.97 4.34 3.72
C LYS A 114 16.60 5.70 3.13
N GLY A 115 15.33 6.08 3.26
CA GLY A 115 14.79 7.29 2.64
C GLY A 115 14.45 7.15 1.16
N TYR A 116 14.64 5.98 0.54
CA TYR A 116 14.22 5.73 -0.83
C TYR A 116 12.72 5.96 -0.99
N ARG A 117 12.35 6.75 -1.99
CA ARG A 117 10.96 7.02 -2.38
C ARG A 117 10.81 6.78 -3.87
N GLY A 118 9.95 5.84 -4.23
CA GLY A 118 9.54 5.64 -5.61
C GLY A 118 8.32 6.50 -5.98
N LYS A 119 7.49 5.96 -6.88
CA LYS A 119 6.21 6.59 -7.21
C LYS A 119 5.30 6.67 -5.97
N PRO A 120 4.46 7.70 -5.83
CA PRO A 120 3.52 7.81 -4.73
C PRO A 120 2.66 6.54 -4.59
N GLN A 121 2.57 6.02 -3.37
CA GLN A 121 1.79 4.81 -3.06
C GLN A 121 0.53 5.21 -2.32
N ARG A 122 -0.63 4.79 -2.83
CA ARG A 122 -1.89 4.85 -2.08
C ARG A 122 -2.00 3.57 -1.26
N THR A 123 -2.44 3.69 -0.01
CA THR A 123 -2.69 2.54 0.87
C THR A 123 -4.17 2.20 0.93
N TYR A 124 -4.51 0.95 1.27
CA TYR A 124 -5.90 0.52 1.39
C TYR A 124 -6.70 1.36 2.40
N GLY A 125 -6.06 1.79 3.50
CA GLY A 125 -6.68 2.61 4.54
C GLY A 125 -7.06 4.00 4.05
N TYR A 126 -6.17 4.68 3.31
CA TYR A 126 -6.48 5.98 2.71
C TYR A 126 -7.53 5.85 1.59
N TYR A 127 -7.41 4.83 0.73
CA TYR A 127 -8.35 4.60 -0.36
C TYR A 127 -9.80 4.42 0.10
N LYS A 128 -10.02 3.72 1.23
CA LYS A 128 -11.36 3.57 1.81
C LYS A 128 -11.93 4.90 2.31
N LYS A 129 -11.08 5.81 2.80
CA LYS A 129 -11.51 7.14 3.27
C LYS A 129 -11.91 8.04 2.10
N ASP A 130 -11.06 8.13 1.07
CA ASP A 130 -11.34 8.94 -0.13
C ASP A 130 -12.67 8.55 -0.81
N ARG A 131 -12.97 7.24 -0.88
CA ARG A 131 -14.24 6.76 -1.45
C ARG A 131 -15.45 7.16 -0.61
N ASN A 132 -15.33 7.16 0.72
CA ASN A 132 -16.41 7.54 1.63
C ASN A 132 -16.67 9.06 1.62
N ASP A 133 -15.61 9.86 1.48
CA ASP A 133 -15.73 11.31 1.42
C ASP A 133 -16.42 11.77 0.12
N TYR A 134 -16.19 11.06 -1.00
CA TYR A 134 -16.93 11.31 -2.24
C TYR A 134 -18.44 11.05 -2.07
N TYR A 135 -18.81 9.92 -1.46
CA TYR A 135 -20.22 9.53 -1.29
C TYR A 135 -21.01 10.44 -0.33
N LYS A 136 -20.33 11.15 0.58
CA LYS A 136 -20.97 12.11 1.50
C LYS A 136 -21.22 13.47 0.86
N LYS A 137 -20.50 13.83 -0.21
CA LYS A 137 -20.61 15.16 -0.83
C LYS A 137 -21.91 15.34 -1.62
N ASP A 138 -22.53 14.25 -2.06
CA ASP A 138 -23.78 14.29 -2.83
C ASP A 138 -25.05 14.54 -1.99
N LYS A 139 -24.95 14.53 -0.65
CA LYS A 139 -26.12 14.69 0.23
C LYS A 139 -26.33 16.10 0.79
N HIS A 140 -25.47 17.07 0.49
CA HIS A 140 -25.56 18.42 1.06
C HIS A 140 -25.99 19.54 0.09
N ASN A 141 -26.26 19.26 -1.19
CA ASN A 141 -26.64 20.31 -2.17
C ASN A 141 -28.16 20.56 -2.27
N ARG A 142 -28.92 20.44 -1.17
CA ARG A 142 -30.37 20.67 -1.26
C ARG A 142 -31.02 21.40 -0.09
N TYR A 143 -30.29 22.18 0.71
CA TYR A 143 -30.92 23.10 1.67
C TYR A 143 -30.02 24.30 1.96
N ASP A 144 -29.71 25.13 0.97
CA ASP A 144 -29.21 26.50 1.21
C ASP A 144 -29.89 27.45 0.21
N ARG A 145 -31.20 27.59 0.38
CA ARG A 145 -31.92 28.82 0.04
C ARG A 145 -32.35 29.40 1.37
N HIS A 146 -31.75 30.51 1.76
CA HIS A 146 -32.43 31.63 2.42
C HIS A 146 -31.46 32.83 2.37
N ASP A 147 -31.75 33.70 1.40
CA ASP A 147 -31.83 35.16 1.53
C ASP A 147 -30.83 35.82 2.49
N ARG A 148 -29.81 36.48 1.93
CA ARG A 148 -29.05 37.52 2.61
C ARG A 148 -29.42 38.86 2.00
N ASP A 149 -30.50 39.43 2.50
CA ASP A 149 -30.65 40.87 2.59
C ASP A 149 -30.19 41.21 4.01
N ASP A 150 -28.93 41.60 4.17
CA ASP A 150 -28.44 42.24 5.39
C ASP A 150 -27.76 43.54 4.95
N ASP A 151 -28.53 44.61 5.06
CA ASP A 151 -28.10 45.99 4.97
C ASP A 151 -26.99 46.24 6.00
N HIS A 152 -25.86 46.76 5.53
CA HIS A 152 -24.78 47.26 6.39
C HIS A 152 -24.92 48.77 6.51
N ASP A 153 -25.65 49.21 7.53
CA ASP A 153 -25.52 50.54 8.11
C ASP A 153 -25.15 50.38 9.59
N ASP A 154 -24.30 51.30 10.05
CA ASP A 154 -23.94 51.67 11.43
C ASP A 154 -22.43 51.53 11.74
N ASP A 155 -21.77 52.68 11.54
CA ASP A 155 -20.98 53.46 12.50
C ASP A 155 -19.97 52.73 13.41
N ASP A 156 -18.72 53.22 13.38
CA ASP A 156 -18.12 53.73 14.62
C ASP A 156 -16.82 54.53 14.35
N ASP A 157 -16.86 55.77 14.82
CA ASP A 157 -15.81 56.77 14.82
C ASP A 157 -14.55 56.32 15.57
N HIS A 158 -13.39 56.60 14.97
CA HIS A 158 -12.09 56.48 15.64
C HIS A 158 -11.43 57.86 15.79
N ASP A 159 -11.85 58.60 16.81
CA ASP A 159 -11.12 59.75 17.33
C ASP A 159 -9.86 59.29 18.07
N ARG A 160 -8.71 59.43 17.40
CA ARG A 160 -7.39 59.20 17.99
C ARG A 160 -6.90 60.48 18.66
N GLY A 161 -7.12 60.55 19.98
CA GLY A 161 -6.50 61.53 20.86
C GLY A 161 -4.97 61.51 20.77
N ARG A 162 -4.38 62.68 20.48
CA ARG A 162 -2.95 62.95 20.61
C ARG A 162 -2.75 64.31 21.29
N GLY A 163 -2.07 64.29 22.44
CA GLY A 163 -1.03 65.26 22.75
C GLY A 163 -1.28 66.29 23.86
N HIS A 164 -0.20 66.48 24.63
CA HIS A 164 0.12 67.54 25.61
C HIS A 164 -0.49 67.34 27.01
N GLY A 165 0.24 67.29 28.12
CA GLY A 165 1.56 67.84 28.47
C GLY A 165 1.40 68.80 29.67
N HIS A 166 2.37 68.83 30.59
CA HIS A 166 2.42 69.53 31.90
C HIS A 166 1.79 68.76 33.07
N GLY A 167 2.42 68.46 34.20
CA GLY A 167 3.68 68.90 34.80
C GLY A 167 3.41 69.39 36.25
N ARG A 168 4.09 68.79 37.24
CA ARG A 168 4.71 69.40 38.44
C ARG A 168 4.44 68.70 39.79
N HIS A 169 5.59 68.52 40.46
CA HIS A 169 5.90 68.44 41.90
C HIS A 169 5.71 67.09 42.58
#